data_AF-L8J881-F1
#
_entry.id   AF-L8J881-F1
#
_cell.length_a   1.000
_cell.length_b   1.000
_cell.length_c   1.000
_cell.angle_alpha   90.00
_cell.angle_beta   90.00
_cell.angle_gamma   90.00
#
_symmetry.space_group_name_H-M   'P 1'
#
loop_
_entity.id
_entity.type
_entity.pdbx_description
1 polymer ?
#
loop_
_entity_poly.entity_id
_entity_poly.type
_entity_poly.pdbx_seq_one_letter_code
_entity_poly.pdbx_strand_id
1 'polypeptide(L)'
;MIVFNFDAVKTLLPVLLAKAEDSSVHLMFDDGIQAHRVMSFEPHTECFDCNGQFHDEVVGYCMKLVNSSVINFRICGGELVVA
;
A
#
# COMPACT_ATOMS: atom_id res chain seq x y z
N MET A 1 -6.97 12.86 10.64
CA MET A 1 -5.81 11.99 10.87
C MET A 1 -6.32 10.57 10.95
N ILE A 2 -5.74 9.65 10.17
CA ILE A 2 -6.09 8.22 10.17
C ILE A 2 -4.84 7.48 10.66
N VAL A 3 -4.99 6.69 11.71
CA VAL A 3 -3.94 5.80 12.22
C VAL A 3 -4.36 4.37 11.93
N PHE A 4 -3.46 3.58 11.36
CA PHE A 4 -3.74 2.18 11.00
C PHE A 4 -2.50 1.31 11.19
N ASN A 5 -2.71 0.01 11.37
CA ASN A 5 -1.67 -1.00 11.50
C ASN A 5 -1.83 -2.04 10.38
N PHE A 6 -0.98 -3.08 10.38
CA PHE A 6 -1.00 -4.15 9.37
C PHE A 6 -2.37 -4.81 9.17
N ASP A 7 -3.11 -5.08 10.25
CA ASP A 7 -4.43 -5.73 10.16
C ASP A 7 -5.46 -4.85 9.45
N ALA A 8 -5.37 -3.54 9.65
CA ALA A 8 -6.30 -2.58 9.07
C ALA A 8 -5.96 -2.19 7.61
N VAL A 9 -4.75 -2.48 7.11
CA VAL A 9 -4.31 -2.10 5.75
C VAL A 9 -5.27 -2.63 4.69
N LYS A 10 -5.66 -3.91 4.79
CA LYS A 10 -6.57 -4.55 3.81
C LYS A 10 -7.91 -3.83 3.72
N THR A 11 -8.49 -3.48 4.87
CA THR A 11 -9.79 -2.83 4.94
C THR A 11 -9.73 -1.38 4.48
N LEU A 12 -8.61 -0.69 4.74
CA LEU A 12 -8.43 0.72 4.42
C LEU A 12 -7.83 0.95 3.03
N LEU A 13 -7.53 -0.09 2.28
CA LEU A 13 -6.83 -0.02 0.99
C LEU A 13 -7.45 0.98 0.00
N PRO A 14 -8.78 1.04 -0.20
CA PRO A 14 -9.40 2.05 -1.06
C PRO A 14 -9.19 3.48 -0.55
N VAL A 15 -9.20 3.67 0.78
CA VAL A 15 -8.96 4.97 1.42
C VAL A 15 -7.50 5.37 1.27
N LEU A 16 -6.57 4.43 1.48
CA LEU A 16 -5.13 4.67 1.33
C LEU A 16 -4.79 5.06 -0.11
N LEU A 17 -5.32 4.35 -1.11
CA LEU A 17 -5.12 4.69 -2.52
C LEU A 17 -5.73 6.05 -2.89
N ALA A 18 -6.92 6.37 -2.38
CA ALA A 18 -7.59 7.63 -2.70
C ALA A 18 -6.99 8.85 -1.98
N LYS A 19 -6.33 8.64 -0.83
CA LYS A 19 -5.89 9.72 0.07
C LYS A 19 -4.39 9.84 0.26
N ALA A 20 -3.57 8.89 -0.19
CA ALA A 20 -2.11 8.97 -0.03
C ALA A 20 -1.49 10.16 -0.77
N GLU A 21 -2.11 10.63 -1.85
CA GLU A 21 -1.68 11.84 -2.57
C GLU A 21 -2.36 13.13 -2.07
N ASP A 22 -3.40 13.00 -1.26
CA ASP A 22 -4.17 14.13 -0.73
C ASP A 22 -3.49 14.66 0.54
N SER A 23 -2.73 15.74 0.38
CA SER A 23 -2.01 16.42 1.48
C SER A 23 -2.89 16.87 2.65
N SER A 24 -4.22 16.90 2.50
CA SER A 24 -5.17 17.24 3.58
C SER A 24 -5.39 16.11 4.58
N VAL A 25 -5.04 14.87 4.24
CA VAL A 25 -5.24 13.69 5.10
C VAL A 25 -3.89 13.20 5.64
N HIS A 26 -3.67 13.41 6.93
CA HIS A 26 -2.53 12.81 7.63
C HIS A 26 -2.78 11.31 7.86
N LEU A 27 -2.12 10.48 7.06
CA LEU A 27 -2.04 9.03 7.21
C LEU A 27 -0.86 8.66 8.12
N MET A 28 -1.11 7.87 9.14
CA MET A 28 -0.14 7.39 10.13
C MET A 28 -0.19 5.86 10.17
N PHE A 29 0.96 5.22 9.98
CA PHE A 29 1.13 3.78 10.09
C PHE A 29 1.75 3.41 11.43
N ASP A 30 1.06 2.62 12.23
CA ASP A 30 1.54 2.07 13.50
C ASP A 30 2.22 0.72 13.25
N ASP A 31 3.54 0.69 13.49
CA ASP A 31 4.36 -0.53 13.36
C ASP A 31 4.34 -1.40 14.64
N GLY A 32 3.57 -1.01 15.67
CA GLY A 32 3.50 -1.66 16.97
C GLY A 32 4.50 -1.13 18.00
N ILE A 33 5.45 -0.28 17.58
CA ILE A 33 6.39 0.43 18.46
C ILE A 33 6.03 1.93 18.47
N GLN A 34 5.81 2.50 17.28
CA GLN A 34 5.47 3.90 17.10
C GLN A 34 4.68 4.14 15.81
N ALA A 35 3.99 5.27 15.78
CA ALA A 35 3.28 5.70 14.59
C ALA A 35 4.18 6.53 13.67
N HIS A 36 4.28 6.12 12.40
CA HIS A 36 5.05 6.78 11.35
C HIS A 36 4.12 7.46 10.36
N ARG A 37 4.45 8.67 9.93
CA ARG A 37 3.68 9.32 8.86
C ARG A 37 3.92 8.60 7.54
N VAL A 38 2.83 8.28 6.83
CA VAL A 38 2.88 7.76 5.46
C VAL A 38 3.08 8.93 4.50
N MET A 39 4.07 8.78 3.63
CA MET A 39 4.45 9.75 2.60
C MET A 39 3.79 9.43 1.26
N SER A 40 3.75 8.14 0.88
CA SER A 40 3.02 7.68 -0.29
C SER A 40 2.57 6.23 -0.14
N PHE A 41 1.53 5.86 -0.89
CA PHE A 41 1.00 4.51 -0.98
C PHE A 41 0.62 4.26 -2.44
N GLU A 42 1.39 3.44 -3.13
CA GLU A 42 1.34 3.27 -4.59
C GLU A 42 1.09 1.80 -4.94
N PRO A 43 0.25 1.49 -5.95
CA PRO A 43 0.12 0.13 -6.45
C PRO A 43 1.39 -0.31 -7.18
N HIS A 44 1.74 -1.59 -7.03
CA HIS A 44 2.78 -2.25 -7.82
C HIS A 44 2.12 -3.16 -8.85
N THR A 45 2.31 -2.85 -10.13
CA THR A 45 1.74 -3.59 -11.26
C THR A 45 2.81 -4.38 -11.98
N GLU A 46 2.50 -5.63 -12.32
CA GLU A 46 3.30 -6.44 -13.24
C GLU A 46 2.55 -6.59 -14.57
N CYS A 47 3.31 -6.65 -15.66
CA CYS A 47 2.79 -6.81 -17.01
C CYS A 47 2.89 -8.28 -17.43
N PHE A 48 1.78 -8.85 -17.86
CA PHE A 48 1.69 -10.25 -18.28
C PHE A 48 1.20 -10.36 -19.72
N ASP A 49 1.80 -11.27 -20.49
CA ASP A 49 1.31 -11.63 -21.82
C ASP A 49 0.31 -12.79 -21.70
N CYS A 50 -0.93 -12.53 -22.12
CA CYS A 50 -1.97 -13.54 -22.28
C CYS A 50 -2.36 -13.62 -23.76
N ASN A 51 -1.89 -14.66 -24.45
CA ASN A 51 -2.20 -14.93 -25.87
C ASN A 51 -1.86 -13.77 -26.83
N GLY A 52 -0.75 -13.08 -26.59
CA GLY A 52 -0.28 -11.96 -27.42
C GLY A 52 -0.88 -10.60 -27.06
N GLN A 53 -1.62 -10.53 -25.93
CA GLN A 53 -2.12 -9.29 -25.35
C GLN A 53 -1.43 -9.03 -24.01
N PHE A 54 -0.93 -7.81 -23.84
CA PHE A 54 -0.33 -7.36 -22.60
C PHE A 54 -1.41 -6.86 -21.63
N HIS A 55 -1.38 -7.37 -20.41
CA HIS A 55 -2.26 -6.97 -19.32
C HIS A 55 -1.42 -6.52 -18.13
N ASP A 56 -1.76 -5.35 -17.58
CA ASP A 56 -1.20 -4.89 -16.31
C ASP A 56 -2.10 -5.36 -15.18
N GLU A 57 -1.51 -6.06 -14.20
CA GLU A 57 -2.21 -6.52 -13.01
C GLU A 57 -1.51 -6.02 -11.75
N VAL A 58 -2.29 -5.53 -10.79
CA VAL A 58 -1.75 -5.10 -9.49
C VAL A 58 -1.37 -6.35 -8.70
N VAL A 59 -0.07 -6.54 -8.48
CA VAL A 59 0.48 -7.68 -7.73
C VAL A 59 0.83 -7.32 -6.28
N GLY A 60 0.75 -6.03 -5.92
CA GLY A 60 1.16 -5.55 -4.61
C GLY A 60 0.99 -4.05 -4.43
N TYR A 61 1.47 -3.54 -3.29
CA TYR A 61 1.47 -2.12 -2.96
C TYR A 61 2.78 -1.75 -2.24
N CYS A 62 3.20 -0.51 -2.42
CA CYS A 62 4.39 0.04 -1.79
C CYS A 62 4.00 1.24 -0.93
N MET A 63 4.31 1.17 0.37
CA MET A 63 4.08 2.25 1.32
C MET A 63 5.40 2.86 1.75
N LYS A 64 5.58 4.15 1.49
CA LYS A 64 6.77 4.91 1.89
C LYS A 64 6.46 5.69 3.16
N LEU A 65 7.29 5.57 4.18
CA LEU A 65 7.17 6.27 5.45
C LEU A 65 8.13 7.48 5.50
N VAL A 66 7.83 8.43 6.38
CA VAL A 66 8.63 9.67 6.52
C VAL A 66 10.07 9.43 6.97
N ASN A 67 10.32 8.32 7.66
CA ASN A 67 11.66 7.88 8.08
C ASN A 67 12.45 7.21 6.93
N SER A 68 11.97 7.32 5.69
CA SER A 68 12.52 6.64 4.49
C SER A 68 12.41 5.12 4.50
N SER A 69 11.68 4.52 5.47
CA SER A 69 11.33 3.10 5.41
C SER A 69 10.31 2.85 4.31
N VAL A 70 10.45 1.70 3.66
CA VAL A 70 9.54 1.24 2.61
C VAL A 70 8.97 -0.10 3.05
N ILE A 71 7.65 -0.21 3.04
CA ILE A 71 6.94 -1.45 3.35
C ILE A 71 6.27 -1.91 2.06
N ASN A 72 6.67 -3.09 1.60
CA ASN A 72 6.09 -3.72 0.43
C ASN A 72 5.03 -4.72 0.88
N PHE A 73 3.92 -4.68 0.17
CA PHE A 73 2.83 -5.61 0.32
C PHE A 73 2.68 -6.38 -1.00
N ARG A 74 2.49 -7.69 -0.92
CA ARG A 74 2.22 -8.57 -2.07
C ARG A 74 0.82 -9.12 -1.96
N ILE A 75 0.14 -9.30 -3.09
CA ILE A 75 -1.13 -10.03 -3.18
C ILE A 75 -0.80 -11.49 -3.44
N CYS A 76 -1.09 -12.36 -2.46
CA CYS A 76 -0.93 -13.81 -2.55
C CYS A 76 -2.30 -14.47 -2.36
N GLY A 77 -2.86 -15.07 -3.41
CA GLY A 77 -4.16 -15.75 -3.32
C GLY A 77 -5.34 -14.84 -2.95
N GLY A 78 -5.27 -13.55 -3.32
CA GLY A 78 -6.27 -12.54 -2.94
C GLY A 78 -6.03 -11.90 -1.57
N GLU A 79 -5.00 -12.33 -0.84
CA GLU A 79 -4.62 -11.74 0.43
C GLU A 79 -3.39 -10.85 0.32
N LEU A 80 -3.48 -9.68 0.94
CA LEU A 80 -2.33 -8.81 1.16
C LEU A 80 -1.41 -9.39 2.25
N VAL A 81 -0.16 -9.67 1.90
CA VAL A 81 0.90 -10.11 2.82
C VAL A 81 2.08 -9.14 2.76
N VAL A 82 2.78 -8.95 3.88
CA VAL A 82 4.02 -8.15 3.89
C VAL A 82 5.11 -8.96 3.19
N ALA A 83 5.83 -8.31 2.26
CA ALA A 83 6.84 -8.94 1.40
C ALA A 83 8.27 -8.71 1.90
#